data_AF-A7AQT9-F1
#
_entry.id   AF-A7AQT9-F1
#
_cell.length_a   1.000
_cell.length_b   1.000
_cell.length_c   1.000
_cell.angle_alpha   90.00
_cell.angle_beta   90.00
_cell.angle_gamma   90.00
#
_symmetry.space_group_name_H-M   'P 1'
#
loop_
_entity.id
_entity.type
_entity.pdbx_description
1 polymer ?
#
loop_
_entity_poly.entity_id
_entity_poly.type
_entity_poly.pdbx_seq_one_letter_code
_entity_poly.pdbx_strand_id
1 'polypeptide(L)'
;MAPLGVQKKKKRKSLIPIKKKPKPMHMGGRSKVTITPEQREEIEREYQAHIAITDTPAYVEKLALNTHVEESYPYLTLFRSEKLEKSDLVGIDLPFGLVPPERYELWKLCGRVSDPLPPISSQSLTPKMFTQRLFRKSEQLTRDEFYHNIDYKLRFLAPGYGDIFFMDKVRCWRAWYLFRDYTEGREDLPTYRSIHQVGSQLLYTARLQIARPKGEVPLSEAMIAVNYEVHRQGVHPAVLDMFWEFFTDNPKLVRRDEVAAKLNWVVDRLKALDPGEGISPDNFYKIFIGPTRRALDNFDKDAFVRQQLYNIYKNDIKQKVLSNNKALRQRYKVLTSAYLEEIRNLYSVPKPEFYKRYERERLRGYFNLAADMQERKMRRKELTKEQRMQIKESLAAKPARKKKKREKKTSRRNKKLGRGVMN
;
A
#
# COMPACT_ATOMS: atom_id res chain seq x y z
N MET A 1 22.56 52.66 34.28
CA MET A 1 21.83 52.16 35.47
C MET A 1 20.35 52.11 35.14
N ALA A 2 19.69 50.98 35.39
CA ALA A 2 18.26 50.73 35.23
C ALA A 2 17.42 51.56 36.25
N PRO A 3 16.06 51.49 36.34
CA PRO A 3 15.11 50.64 35.60
C PRO A 3 13.72 51.26 35.25
N LEU A 4 12.97 50.49 34.44
CA LEU A 4 11.53 50.09 34.51
C LEU A 4 10.46 51.04 35.10
N GLY A 5 9.27 50.99 34.47
CA GLY A 5 8.05 50.74 35.25
C GLY A 5 6.85 51.65 35.01
N VAL A 6 5.99 51.19 34.09
CA VAL A 6 4.52 51.27 34.08
C VAL A 6 3.87 51.73 35.40
N GLN A 7 2.97 52.73 35.32
CA GLN A 7 1.58 52.72 35.84
C GLN A 7 1.05 54.15 36.06
N LYS A 8 0.05 54.58 35.29
CA LYS A 8 -0.78 55.76 35.61
C LYS A 8 -2.27 55.42 35.62
N LYS A 9 -2.75 55.31 36.86
CA LYS A 9 -3.99 55.80 37.50
C LYS A 9 -5.24 56.10 36.64
N LYS A 10 -6.33 55.46 37.11
CA LYS A 10 -7.78 55.70 36.95
C LYS A 10 -8.24 57.17 37.15
N LYS A 11 -9.32 57.57 36.45
CA LYS A 11 -10.54 58.30 36.93
C LYS A 11 -11.54 58.38 35.74
N ARG A 12 -12.73 57.74 35.78
CA ARG A 12 -14.06 58.17 36.34
C ARG A 12 -14.58 59.47 35.68
N LYS A 13 -15.83 59.67 35.21
CA LYS A 13 -17.14 58.96 35.19
C LYS A 13 -18.08 59.81 34.29
N SER A 14 -19.03 59.18 33.58
CA SER A 14 -20.45 59.62 33.46
C SER A 14 -21.21 58.53 32.66
N LEU A 15 -21.89 57.56 33.29
CA LEU A 15 -23.26 57.59 33.82
C LEU A 15 -24.31 58.16 32.87
N ILE A 16 -24.80 57.31 31.96
CA ILE A 16 -26.19 57.33 31.49
C ILE A 16 -26.71 55.88 31.59
N PRO A 17 -27.79 55.60 32.35
CA PRO A 17 -28.27 54.24 32.57
C PRO A 17 -29.18 53.80 31.41
N ILE A 18 -28.66 52.93 30.54
CA ILE A 18 -29.47 52.22 29.54
C ILE A 18 -29.94 50.90 30.16
N LYS A 19 -31.27 50.79 30.34
CA LYS A 19 -31.99 49.60 30.82
C LYS A 19 -31.59 48.38 29.98
N LYS A 20 -30.83 47.45 30.57
CA LYS A 20 -30.58 46.13 29.98
C LYS A 20 -31.84 45.27 30.13
N LYS A 21 -32.33 44.77 28.99
CA LYS A 21 -33.34 43.71 28.94
C LYS A 21 -32.84 42.51 29.75
N PRO A 22 -33.68 41.89 30.59
CA PRO A 22 -33.28 40.74 31.40
C PRO A 22 -32.94 39.56 30.48
N LYS A 23 -31.78 38.94 30.73
CA LYS A 23 -31.45 37.61 30.19
C LYS A 23 -32.50 36.62 30.73
N PRO A 24 -32.97 35.64 29.94
CA PRO A 24 -33.82 34.59 30.46
C PRO A 24 -33.06 33.87 31.57
N MET A 25 -33.61 33.93 32.79
CA MET A 25 -33.16 33.10 33.90
C MET A 25 -33.35 31.66 33.48
N HIS A 26 -32.24 30.93 33.41
CA HIS A 26 -32.24 29.48 33.43
C HIS A 26 -32.93 29.10 34.75
N MET A 27 -34.16 28.59 34.68
CA MET A 27 -34.89 28.03 35.81
C MET A 27 -34.24 26.70 36.19
N GLY A 28 -33.01 26.77 36.72
CA GLY A 28 -32.43 25.75 37.57
C GLY A 28 -33.16 25.77 38.90
N GLY A 29 -34.35 25.18 38.90
CA GLY A 29 -35.17 24.96 40.08
C GLY A 29 -35.79 23.58 39.94
N ARG A 30 -35.02 22.54 40.26
CA ARG A 30 -35.62 21.24 40.58
C ARG A 30 -36.58 21.52 41.72
N SER A 31 -37.88 21.43 41.47
CA SER A 31 -38.87 21.26 42.52
C SER A 31 -38.32 20.17 43.44
N LYS A 32 -38.05 20.49 44.71
CA LYS A 32 -37.79 19.45 45.71
C LYS A 32 -39.07 18.62 45.76
N VAL A 33 -39.09 17.52 45.02
CA VAL A 33 -40.13 16.50 45.14
C VAL A 33 -39.98 15.99 46.57
N THR A 34 -40.86 16.44 47.47
CA THR A 34 -40.96 15.88 48.82
C THR A 34 -41.59 14.51 48.66
N ILE A 35 -40.73 13.52 48.43
CA ILE A 35 -41.11 12.10 48.37
C ILE A 35 -41.76 11.77 49.72
N THR A 36 -43.03 11.37 49.70
CA THR A 36 -43.74 10.91 50.91
C THR A 36 -43.06 9.65 51.45
N PRO A 37 -43.19 9.33 52.76
CA PRO A 37 -42.55 8.12 53.32
C PRO A 37 -42.97 6.85 52.56
N GLU A 38 -44.22 6.77 52.11
CA GLU A 38 -44.75 5.68 51.28
C GLU A 38 -44.05 5.60 49.91
N GLN A 39 -43.84 6.74 49.24
CA GLN A 39 -43.11 6.77 47.97
C GLN A 39 -41.62 6.43 48.14
N ARG A 40 -41.03 6.70 49.30
CA ARG A 40 -39.66 6.26 49.59
C ARG A 40 -39.60 4.75 49.77
N GLU A 41 -40.56 4.17 50.48
CA GLU A 41 -40.66 2.72 50.61
C GLU A 41 -40.93 2.03 49.27
N GLU A 42 -41.75 2.62 48.40
CA GLU A 42 -41.97 2.11 47.04
C GLU A 42 -40.70 2.20 46.20
N ILE A 43 -40.00 3.33 46.22
CA ILE A 43 -38.71 3.49 45.52
C ILE A 43 -37.66 2.54 46.09
N GLU A 44 -37.61 2.33 47.41
CA GLU A 44 -36.69 1.38 48.05
C GLU A 44 -37.04 -0.06 47.70
N ARG A 45 -38.34 -0.42 47.60
CA ARG A 45 -38.78 -1.75 47.13
C ARG A 45 -38.49 -1.97 45.66
N GLU A 46 -38.73 -0.98 44.80
CA GLU A 46 -38.35 -1.03 43.39
C GLU A 46 -36.83 -1.13 43.25
N TYR A 47 -36.08 -0.36 44.04
CA TYR A 47 -34.62 -0.40 44.06
C TYR A 47 -34.11 -1.76 44.53
N GLN A 48 -34.69 -2.35 45.59
CA GLN A 48 -34.36 -3.70 46.05
C GLN A 48 -34.78 -4.78 45.05
N ALA A 49 -35.91 -4.62 44.35
CA ALA A 49 -36.34 -5.52 43.30
C ALA A 49 -35.40 -5.46 42.08
N HIS A 50 -34.94 -4.25 41.73
CA HIS A 50 -33.92 -4.06 40.70
C HIS A 50 -32.57 -4.65 41.12
N ILE A 51 -32.12 -4.44 42.36
CA ILE A 51 -30.91 -5.07 42.91
C ILE A 51 -31.02 -6.60 42.86
N ALA A 52 -32.17 -7.16 43.26
CA ALA A 52 -32.40 -8.60 43.22
C ALA A 52 -32.34 -9.17 41.80
N ILE A 53 -32.74 -8.39 40.79
CA ILE A 53 -32.60 -8.76 39.38
C ILE A 53 -31.15 -8.61 38.91
N THR A 54 -30.44 -7.55 39.32
CA THR A 54 -29.05 -7.28 38.91
C THR A 54 -28.01 -8.17 39.61
N ASP A 55 -28.31 -8.69 40.80
CA ASP A 55 -27.41 -9.57 41.54
C ASP A 55 -27.67 -11.06 41.26
N THR A 56 -28.60 -11.38 40.35
CA THR A 56 -28.74 -12.77 39.90
C THR A 56 -27.45 -13.24 39.22
N PRO A 57 -26.95 -14.45 39.52
CA PRO A 57 -25.72 -14.97 38.91
C PRO A 57 -25.80 -14.98 37.38
N ALA A 58 -27.00 -15.21 36.81
CA ALA A 58 -27.23 -15.16 35.38
C ALA A 58 -27.15 -13.73 34.77
N TYR A 59 -27.49 -12.68 35.53
CA TYR A 59 -27.34 -11.29 35.09
C TYR A 59 -25.90 -10.81 35.26
N VAL A 60 -25.20 -11.23 36.32
CA VAL A 60 -23.77 -11.00 36.51
C VAL A 60 -22.94 -11.71 35.43
N GLU A 61 -23.30 -12.94 35.04
CA GLU A 61 -22.70 -13.65 33.90
C GLU A 61 -22.96 -12.93 32.56
N LYS A 62 -24.17 -12.40 32.34
CA LYS A 62 -24.48 -11.59 31.14
C LYS A 62 -23.77 -10.24 31.13
N LEU A 63 -23.56 -9.63 32.30
CA LEU A 63 -22.73 -8.42 32.44
C LEU A 63 -21.27 -8.75 32.18
N ALA A 64 -20.73 -9.85 32.73
CA ALA A 64 -19.37 -10.31 32.47
C ALA A 64 -19.13 -10.63 30.98
N LEU A 65 -20.13 -11.17 30.29
CA LEU A 65 -20.10 -11.38 28.84
C LEU A 65 -20.15 -10.07 28.03
N ASN A 66 -20.78 -9.01 28.55
CA ASN A 66 -20.91 -7.71 27.89
C ASN A 66 -19.82 -6.69 28.32
N THR A 67 -19.13 -6.93 29.43
CA THR A 67 -17.97 -6.18 29.92
C THR A 67 -16.67 -6.93 29.66
N HIS A 68 -16.59 -7.68 28.56
CA HIS A 68 -15.31 -7.87 27.89
C HIS A 68 -14.89 -6.55 27.24
N VAL A 69 -14.68 -5.53 28.08
CA VAL A 69 -13.71 -4.49 27.81
C VAL A 69 -12.39 -5.24 27.79
N GLU A 70 -11.82 -5.31 26.59
CA GLU A 70 -10.52 -5.88 26.28
C GLU A 70 -9.49 -5.56 27.38
N GLU A 71 -9.26 -6.52 28.27
CA GLU A 71 -7.97 -6.61 28.93
C GLU A 71 -6.96 -6.83 27.81
N SER A 72 -6.12 -5.82 27.60
CA SER A 72 -5.06 -5.74 26.60
C SER A 72 -3.89 -6.69 26.93
N TYR A 73 -4.22 -7.97 27.14
CA TYR A 73 -3.30 -9.10 27.23
C TYR A 73 -3.77 -10.42 26.55
N PRO A 74 -4.23 -10.49 25.26
CA PRO A 74 -4.58 -11.77 24.66
C PRO A 74 -3.76 -12.22 23.43
N TYR A 75 -2.95 -11.37 22.77
CA TYR A 75 -2.26 -11.81 21.55
C TYR A 75 -1.18 -12.87 21.81
N LEU A 76 -0.29 -12.66 22.79
CA LEU A 76 0.80 -13.59 23.11
C LEU A 76 0.31 -14.84 23.86
N THR A 77 -0.69 -14.69 24.71
CA THR A 77 -1.26 -15.80 25.50
C THR A 77 -2.00 -16.79 24.58
N LEU A 78 -2.75 -16.29 23.60
CA LEU A 78 -3.37 -17.11 22.56
C LEU A 78 -2.35 -17.61 21.54
N PHE A 79 -1.27 -16.87 21.26
CA PHE A 79 -0.13 -17.37 20.49
C PHE A 79 0.67 -18.47 21.23
N ARG A 80 0.38 -18.77 22.49
CA ARG A 80 0.96 -19.89 23.24
C ARG A 80 -0.03 -20.98 23.66
N SER A 81 -1.33 -20.78 23.46
CA SER A 81 -2.38 -21.69 23.97
C SER A 81 -2.59 -22.95 23.13
N GLU A 82 -2.72 -22.85 21.80
CA GLU A 82 -2.77 -24.04 20.93
C GLU A 82 -1.37 -24.70 20.89
N LYS A 83 -1.27 -26.03 20.93
CA LYS A 83 -0.02 -26.74 20.63
C LYS A 83 -0.11 -27.21 19.18
N LEU A 84 0.77 -26.69 18.32
CA LEU A 84 0.86 -27.09 16.91
C LEU A 84 2.20 -27.81 16.72
N GLU A 85 2.16 -29.00 16.14
CA GLU A 85 3.36 -29.77 15.81
C GLU A 85 3.64 -29.70 14.30
N LYS A 86 4.89 -30.01 13.91
CA LYS A 86 5.30 -30.00 12.51
C LYS A 86 4.60 -31.09 11.68
N SER A 87 4.16 -32.17 12.33
CA SER A 87 3.38 -33.27 11.77
C SER A 87 1.99 -32.83 11.29
N ASP A 88 1.41 -31.79 11.90
CA ASP A 88 0.06 -31.30 11.57
C ASP A 88 0.03 -30.47 10.28
N LEU A 89 1.20 -30.04 9.80
CA LEU A 89 1.33 -29.19 8.62
C LEU A 89 1.24 -30.02 7.34
N VAL A 90 0.17 -29.81 6.57
CA VAL A 90 -0.07 -30.48 5.30
C VAL A 90 0.17 -29.51 4.14
N GLY A 91 1.23 -29.76 3.37
CA GLY A 91 1.55 -29.01 2.14
C GLY A 91 2.81 -28.15 2.24
N ILE A 92 3.11 -27.45 1.15
CA ILE A 92 4.31 -26.60 1.01
C ILE A 92 3.98 -25.14 1.33
N ASP A 93 2.73 -24.73 1.12
CA ASP A 93 2.27 -23.36 1.19
C ASP A 93 1.27 -23.14 2.34
N LEU A 94 1.22 -21.92 2.88
CA LEU A 94 0.20 -21.48 3.84
C LEU A 94 -1.21 -21.70 3.26
N PRO A 95 -2.19 -22.16 4.08
CA PRO A 95 -2.19 -22.29 5.53
C PRO A 95 -1.77 -23.69 6.03
N PHE A 96 -1.12 -24.51 5.21
CA PHE A 96 -0.73 -25.90 5.56
C PHE A 96 -1.89 -26.79 6.01
N GLY A 97 -3.09 -26.58 5.46
CA GLY A 97 -4.30 -27.32 5.83
C GLY A 97 -4.92 -26.95 7.18
N LEU A 98 -4.35 -25.99 7.92
CA LEU A 98 -4.84 -25.59 9.26
C LEU A 98 -6.14 -24.76 9.23
N VAL A 99 -6.46 -24.17 8.08
CA VAL A 99 -7.63 -23.31 7.88
C VAL A 99 -8.48 -23.92 6.76
N PRO A 100 -9.81 -24.02 6.95
CA PRO A 100 -10.72 -24.47 5.89
C PRO A 100 -10.57 -23.63 4.61
N PRO A 101 -10.62 -24.24 3.41
CA PRO A 101 -10.31 -23.56 2.16
C PRO A 101 -11.23 -22.36 1.89
N GLU A 102 -12.53 -22.51 2.15
CA GLU A 102 -13.53 -21.44 1.97
C GLU A 102 -13.22 -20.21 2.82
N ARG A 103 -12.87 -20.45 4.09
CA ARG A 103 -12.54 -19.42 5.06
C ARG A 103 -11.21 -18.76 4.73
N TYR A 104 -10.25 -19.54 4.24
CA TYR A 104 -8.96 -19.04 3.79
C TYR A 104 -9.08 -18.13 2.56
N GLU A 105 -9.86 -18.51 1.55
CA GLU A 105 -10.10 -17.66 0.38
C GLU A 105 -10.83 -16.36 0.73
N LEU A 106 -11.81 -16.43 1.62
CA LEU A 106 -12.49 -15.24 2.14
C LEU A 106 -11.57 -14.34 2.95
N TRP A 107 -10.67 -14.93 3.75
CA TRP A 107 -9.66 -14.18 4.48
C TRP A 107 -8.74 -13.42 3.51
N LYS A 108 -8.25 -14.09 2.45
CA LYS A 108 -7.43 -13.47 1.39
C LYS A 108 -8.16 -12.32 0.69
N LEU A 109 -9.42 -12.53 0.32
CA LEU A 109 -10.20 -11.49 -0.35
C LEU A 109 -10.50 -10.32 0.59
N CYS A 110 -10.93 -10.61 1.82
CA CYS A 110 -11.20 -9.60 2.84
C CYS A 110 -9.96 -8.72 3.10
N GLY A 111 -8.78 -9.32 3.29
CA GLY A 111 -7.53 -8.60 3.58
C GLY A 111 -6.99 -7.75 2.41
N ARG A 112 -7.48 -7.97 1.17
CA ARG A 112 -7.17 -7.13 0.00
C ARG A 112 -8.15 -5.98 -0.14
N VAL A 113 -9.43 -6.29 0.11
CA VAL A 113 -10.55 -5.36 0.01
C VAL A 113 -10.55 -4.36 1.15
N SER A 114 -10.15 -4.75 2.36
CA SER A 114 -10.07 -3.91 3.58
C SER A 114 -9.08 -2.75 3.49
N ASP A 115 -9.24 -1.72 4.33
CA ASP A 115 -8.37 -0.53 4.33
C ASP A 115 -6.95 -0.91 4.77
N PRO A 116 -5.88 -0.62 3.99
CA PRO A 116 -4.57 -1.09 4.34
C PRO A 116 -3.95 -0.17 5.39
N LEU A 117 -3.58 -0.72 6.54
CA LEU A 117 -2.74 -0.06 7.55
C LEU A 117 -1.33 -0.67 7.49
N PRO A 118 -0.52 -0.29 6.49
CA PRO A 118 0.78 -0.90 6.28
C PRO A 118 1.71 -0.64 7.47
N PRO A 119 2.58 -1.60 7.83
CA PRO A 119 2.87 -2.83 7.10
C PRO A 119 2.14 -4.10 7.60
N ILE A 120 1.38 -4.01 8.70
CA ILE A 120 1.01 -5.19 9.50
C ILE A 120 -0.41 -5.67 9.21
N SER A 121 -1.38 -4.76 9.14
CA SER A 121 -2.79 -5.15 9.18
C SER A 121 -3.69 -4.30 8.30
N SER A 122 -4.97 -4.68 8.23
CA SER A 122 -6.01 -3.93 7.55
C SER A 122 -7.23 -3.68 8.44
N GLN A 123 -7.96 -2.59 8.17
CA GLN A 123 -9.16 -2.18 8.92
C GLN A 123 -10.42 -2.26 8.05
N SER A 124 -11.61 -2.09 8.62
CA SER A 124 -12.84 -2.02 7.81
C SER A 124 -12.71 -0.94 6.75
N LEU A 125 -13.35 -1.19 5.60
CA LEU A 125 -13.34 -0.25 4.50
C LEU A 125 -14.72 0.35 4.27
N THR A 126 -14.76 1.68 4.20
CA THR A 126 -15.96 2.39 3.77
C THR A 126 -16.19 2.21 2.27
N PRO A 127 -17.45 2.15 1.80
CA PRO A 127 -17.78 1.98 0.37
C PRO A 127 -17.10 3.01 -0.54
N LYS A 128 -16.96 4.24 -0.06
CA LYS A 128 -16.27 5.33 -0.77
C LYS A 128 -14.79 5.02 -1.00
N MET A 129 -14.08 4.56 0.03
CA MET A 129 -12.66 4.23 -0.09
C MET A 129 -12.45 2.98 -0.94
N PHE A 130 -13.34 1.99 -0.85
CA PHE A 130 -13.31 0.81 -1.71
C PHE A 130 -13.42 1.16 -3.18
N THR A 131 -14.46 1.91 -3.56
CA THR A 131 -14.66 2.31 -4.95
C THR A 131 -13.48 3.14 -5.46
N GLN A 132 -12.93 4.05 -4.64
CA GLN A 132 -11.76 4.82 -5.02
C GLN A 132 -10.51 3.95 -5.23
N ARG A 133 -10.28 2.92 -4.40
CA ARG A 133 -9.14 2.01 -4.54
C ARG A 133 -9.26 1.08 -5.74
N LEU A 134 -10.46 0.53 -5.96
CA LEU A 134 -10.75 -0.40 -7.04
C LEU A 134 -10.69 0.28 -8.42
N PHE A 135 -11.35 1.43 -8.57
CA PHE A 135 -11.47 2.15 -9.84
C PHE A 135 -10.36 3.17 -10.09
N ARG A 136 -9.75 3.72 -9.04
CA ARG A 136 -8.75 4.79 -9.11
C ARG A 136 -9.26 6.04 -9.84
N LYS A 137 -9.07 6.08 -11.16
CA LYS A 137 -9.45 7.18 -12.05
C LYS A 137 -10.47 6.76 -13.11
N SER A 138 -10.69 5.47 -13.33
CA SER A 138 -11.70 5.00 -14.28
C SER A 138 -13.08 5.03 -13.63
N GLU A 139 -14.12 5.17 -14.44
CA GLU A 139 -15.51 5.06 -13.97
C GLU A 139 -16.09 3.66 -14.22
N GLN A 140 -15.46 2.92 -15.12
CA GLN A 140 -15.85 1.59 -15.56
C GLN A 140 -14.63 0.67 -15.53
N LEU A 141 -14.88 -0.61 -15.26
CA LEU A 141 -13.87 -1.66 -15.27
C LEU A 141 -14.38 -2.85 -16.07
N THR A 142 -13.49 -3.46 -16.85
CA THR A 142 -13.71 -4.79 -17.42
C THR A 142 -13.46 -5.88 -16.38
N ARG A 143 -13.95 -7.09 -16.66
CA ARG A 143 -13.78 -8.27 -15.79
C ARG A 143 -12.30 -8.56 -15.49
N ASP A 144 -11.46 -8.58 -16.52
CA ASP A 144 -10.02 -8.82 -16.38
C ASP A 144 -9.32 -7.71 -15.58
N GLU A 145 -9.71 -6.45 -15.79
CA GLU A 145 -9.16 -5.33 -15.04
C GLU A 145 -9.56 -5.37 -13.56
N PHE A 146 -10.77 -5.81 -13.25
CA PHE A 146 -11.25 -5.99 -11.88
C PHE A 146 -10.45 -7.09 -11.17
N TYR A 147 -10.25 -8.25 -11.79
CA TYR A 147 -9.41 -9.32 -11.24
C TYR A 147 -7.97 -8.87 -11.05
N HIS A 148 -7.39 -8.22 -12.07
CA HIS A 148 -6.05 -7.69 -11.95
C HIS A 148 -5.92 -6.64 -10.84
N ASN A 149 -6.94 -5.80 -10.64
CA ASN A 149 -6.90 -4.80 -9.58
C ASN A 149 -6.96 -5.44 -8.19
N ILE A 150 -7.86 -6.39 -7.95
CA ILE A 150 -8.00 -7.06 -6.66
C ILE A 150 -6.80 -7.95 -6.36
N ASP A 151 -6.39 -8.77 -7.32
CA ASP A 151 -5.40 -9.82 -7.09
C ASP A 151 -3.95 -9.32 -7.18
N TYR A 152 -3.65 -8.37 -8.06
CA TYR A 152 -2.28 -7.84 -8.22
C TYR A 152 -2.08 -6.45 -7.63
N LYS A 153 -3.03 -5.53 -7.80
CA LYS A 153 -2.81 -4.13 -7.38
C LYS A 153 -3.11 -3.88 -5.90
N LEU A 154 -4.12 -4.52 -5.33
CA LEU A 154 -4.44 -4.43 -3.91
C LEU A 154 -3.55 -5.42 -3.14
N ARG A 155 -2.69 -4.89 -2.28
CA ARG A 155 -1.86 -5.72 -1.40
C ARG A 155 -2.73 -6.37 -0.34
N PHE A 156 -2.47 -7.64 -0.09
CA PHE A 156 -3.08 -8.34 1.03
C PHE A 156 -2.42 -7.88 2.34
N LEU A 157 -3.24 -7.54 3.33
CA LEU A 157 -2.84 -7.34 4.72
C LEU A 157 -3.87 -8.03 5.61
N ALA A 158 -3.41 -8.86 6.53
CA ALA A 158 -4.28 -9.55 7.47
C ALA A 158 -5.20 -8.55 8.20
N PRO A 159 -6.52 -8.81 8.32
CA PRO A 159 -7.41 -7.96 9.10
C PRO A 159 -6.88 -7.75 10.54
N GLY A 160 -6.91 -6.53 11.07
CA GLY A 160 -6.36 -6.22 12.38
C GLY A 160 -7.25 -6.63 13.55
N TYR A 161 -8.57 -6.64 13.32
CA TYR A 161 -9.58 -6.97 14.31
C TYR A 161 -10.62 -7.94 13.71
N GLY A 162 -11.61 -8.30 14.51
CA GLY A 162 -12.63 -9.30 14.18
C GLY A 162 -12.26 -10.68 14.69
N ASP A 163 -13.24 -11.34 15.30
CA ASP A 163 -13.07 -12.59 16.03
C ASP A 163 -12.96 -13.78 15.09
N ILE A 164 -13.62 -13.70 13.93
CA ILE A 164 -13.70 -14.81 13.00
C ILE A 164 -12.29 -15.11 12.48
N PHE A 165 -11.61 -14.15 11.91
CA PHE A 165 -10.27 -14.43 11.35
C PHE A 165 -9.15 -14.40 12.39
N PHE A 166 -9.44 -14.13 13.66
CA PHE A 166 -8.41 -13.95 14.69
C PHE A 166 -7.51 -15.18 14.83
N MET A 167 -8.12 -16.35 15.09
CA MET A 167 -7.38 -17.61 15.26
C MET A 167 -6.69 -18.06 13.98
N ASP A 168 -7.31 -17.83 12.81
CA ASP A 168 -6.72 -18.25 11.53
C ASP A 168 -5.40 -17.51 11.23
N LYS A 169 -5.33 -16.21 11.57
CA LYS A 169 -4.09 -15.41 11.43
C LYS A 169 -2.98 -15.98 12.32
N VAL A 170 -3.31 -16.27 13.58
CA VAL A 170 -2.38 -16.83 14.58
C VAL A 170 -1.86 -18.19 14.12
N ARG A 171 -2.73 -19.07 13.63
CA ARG A 171 -2.35 -20.37 13.06
C ARG A 171 -1.39 -20.22 11.89
N CYS A 172 -1.67 -19.30 10.96
CA CYS A 172 -0.77 -19.02 9.83
C CYS A 172 0.61 -18.51 10.28
N TRP A 173 0.67 -17.59 11.25
CA TRP A 173 1.96 -17.10 11.77
C TRP A 173 2.76 -18.20 12.44
N ARG A 174 2.14 -19.01 13.29
CA ARG A 174 2.82 -20.14 13.94
C ARG A 174 3.26 -21.21 12.97
N ALA A 175 2.42 -21.56 12.00
CA ALA A 175 2.77 -22.52 10.97
C ALA A 175 3.98 -22.05 10.17
N TRP A 176 4.08 -20.74 9.92
CA TRP A 176 5.24 -20.16 9.25
C TRP A 176 6.54 -20.33 10.06
N TYR A 177 6.49 -20.17 11.39
CA TYR A 177 7.60 -20.46 12.30
C TYR A 177 7.98 -21.94 12.29
N LEU A 178 7.00 -22.83 12.49
CA LEU A 178 7.19 -24.28 12.58
C LEU A 178 7.73 -24.87 11.28
N PHE A 179 7.23 -24.43 10.13
CA PHE A 179 7.69 -24.91 8.82
C PHE A 179 9.17 -24.59 8.56
N ARG A 180 9.67 -23.47 9.10
CA ARG A 180 11.04 -22.97 8.89
C ARG A 180 11.98 -23.24 10.05
N ASP A 181 11.50 -23.96 11.08
CA ASP A 181 12.23 -24.26 12.30
C ASP A 181 12.75 -22.99 13.02
N TYR A 182 11.94 -21.94 13.03
CA TYR A 182 12.23 -20.67 13.72
C TYR A 182 11.59 -20.60 15.10
N THR A 183 12.24 -19.88 16.01
CA THR A 183 11.72 -19.56 17.35
C THR A 183 11.31 -18.09 17.45
N GLU A 184 10.36 -17.80 18.34
CA GLU A 184 9.91 -16.44 18.62
C GLU A 184 11.03 -15.64 19.31
N GLY A 185 11.53 -14.60 18.64
CA GLY A 185 12.53 -13.68 19.19
C GLY A 185 11.91 -12.41 19.77
N ARG A 186 12.63 -11.69 20.63
CA ARG A 186 12.17 -10.41 21.20
C ARG A 186 11.96 -9.33 20.13
N GLU A 187 10.93 -8.51 20.31
CA GLU A 187 10.62 -7.39 19.39
C GLU A 187 11.52 -6.17 19.62
N ASP A 188 11.99 -5.97 20.86
CA ASP A 188 12.80 -4.80 21.27
C ASP A 188 14.17 -4.70 20.59
N LEU A 189 14.66 -5.81 20.01
CA LEU A 189 15.93 -5.84 19.31
C LEU A 189 15.75 -5.19 17.92
N PRO A 190 16.49 -4.11 17.59
CA PRO A 190 16.27 -3.38 16.35
C PRO A 190 16.58 -4.25 15.12
N THR A 191 15.56 -4.53 14.31
CA THR A 191 15.67 -5.24 13.04
C THR A 191 16.06 -4.24 11.95
N TYR A 192 17.35 -3.89 11.86
CA TYR A 192 17.82 -2.98 10.81
C TYR A 192 17.76 -3.66 9.43
N ARG A 193 16.61 -3.54 8.73
CA ARG A 193 16.46 -3.99 7.34
C ARG A 193 17.00 -3.01 6.30
N SER A 194 17.36 -1.78 6.69
CA SER A 194 17.75 -0.73 5.74
C SER A 194 18.97 0.06 6.18
N ILE A 195 20.17 -0.45 5.94
CA ILE A 195 21.34 0.39 5.70
C ILE A 195 22.18 -0.26 4.59
N HIS A 196 21.99 0.16 3.35
CA HIS A 196 23.08 0.43 2.40
C HIS A 196 22.55 1.15 1.16
N GLN A 197 22.79 2.46 1.09
CA GLN A 197 22.92 3.13 -0.20
C GLN A 197 24.07 4.15 -0.20
N VAL A 198 25.17 3.89 0.52
CA VAL A 198 26.43 4.62 0.30
C VAL A 198 27.64 3.70 0.56
N GLY A 199 28.35 3.35 -0.51
CA GLY A 199 29.83 3.41 -0.52
C GLY A 199 30.70 2.27 0.02
N SER A 200 30.25 1.34 0.87
CA SER A 200 31.12 0.23 1.35
C SER A 200 30.36 -1.09 1.51
N GLN A 201 30.11 -1.74 0.37
CA GLN A 201 29.48 -3.06 0.28
C GLN A 201 30.48 -4.15 0.67
N LEU A 202 30.32 -4.75 1.86
CA LEU A 202 30.50 -6.20 2.17
C LEU A 202 30.63 -6.51 3.66
N LEU A 203 30.91 -5.53 4.53
CA LEU A 203 31.20 -5.79 5.96
C LEU A 203 30.11 -5.41 6.95
N TYR A 204 29.08 -4.64 6.55
CA TYR A 204 28.10 -4.09 7.49
C TYR A 204 26.75 -4.84 7.53
N THR A 205 26.37 -5.58 6.48
CA THR A 205 25.18 -6.45 6.49
C THR A 205 25.33 -7.63 7.44
N ALA A 206 26.56 -8.15 7.56
CA ALA A 206 26.88 -9.21 8.50
C ALA A 206 26.78 -8.76 9.96
N ARG A 207 26.90 -7.45 10.25
CA ARG A 207 27.09 -6.91 11.61
C ARG A 207 25.81 -6.73 12.44
N LEU A 208 24.65 -6.70 11.79
CA LEU A 208 23.34 -6.50 12.44
C LEU A 208 22.51 -7.80 12.52
N GLN A 209 22.88 -8.81 11.73
CA GLN A 209 22.53 -10.22 12.01
C GLN A 209 23.25 -10.76 13.26
N ILE A 210 24.18 -10.01 13.88
CA ILE A 210 25.01 -10.44 15.02
C ILE A 210 24.26 -10.39 16.36
N ALA A 211 23.25 -9.53 16.51
CA ALA A 211 22.61 -9.33 17.82
C ALA A 211 21.48 -10.32 18.13
N ARG A 212 20.94 -11.03 17.12
CA ARG A 212 19.90 -12.05 17.30
C ARG A 212 20.50 -13.44 17.18
N PRO A 213 20.14 -14.40 18.06
CA PRO A 213 20.47 -15.80 17.90
C PRO A 213 20.03 -16.32 16.53
N LYS A 214 20.82 -17.24 15.95
CA LYS A 214 20.46 -17.87 14.68
C LYS A 214 19.16 -18.65 14.86
N GLY A 215 18.14 -18.34 14.06
CA GLY A 215 16.83 -18.99 14.11
C GLY A 215 15.75 -18.23 14.88
N GLU A 216 16.09 -17.13 15.55
CA GLU A 216 15.09 -16.28 16.23
C GLU A 216 14.55 -15.18 15.31
N VAL A 217 13.23 -15.17 15.11
CA VAL A 217 12.53 -14.18 14.28
C VAL A 217 11.45 -13.49 15.12
N PRO A 218 11.33 -12.15 15.11
CA PRO A 218 10.29 -11.45 15.86
C PRO A 218 8.92 -11.61 15.19
N LEU A 219 7.84 -11.56 15.98
CA LEU A 219 6.49 -11.77 15.49
C LEU A 219 6.11 -10.79 14.38
N SER A 220 6.43 -9.50 14.55
CA SER A 220 6.24 -8.48 13.50
C SER A 220 6.87 -8.84 12.14
N GLU A 221 8.04 -9.50 12.12
CA GLU A 221 8.68 -9.95 10.88
C GLU A 221 7.96 -11.14 10.26
N ALA A 222 7.52 -12.10 11.09
CA ALA A 222 6.68 -13.21 10.65
C ALA A 222 5.34 -12.72 10.08
N MET A 223 4.69 -11.75 10.71
CA MET A 223 3.44 -11.15 10.20
C MET A 223 3.62 -10.55 8.80
N ILE A 224 4.69 -9.80 8.58
CA ILE A 224 5.01 -9.21 7.26
C ILE A 224 5.31 -10.29 6.23
N ALA A 225 6.06 -11.33 6.62
CA ALA A 225 6.40 -12.44 5.74
C ALA A 225 5.15 -13.24 5.33
N VAL A 226 4.28 -13.57 6.29
CA VAL A 226 2.99 -14.24 6.03
C VAL A 226 2.11 -13.40 5.12
N ASN A 227 1.96 -12.09 5.38
CA ASN A 227 1.20 -11.21 4.48
C ASN A 227 1.75 -11.25 3.04
N TYR A 228 3.07 -11.30 2.88
CA TYR A 228 3.71 -11.37 1.57
C TYR A 228 3.53 -12.72 0.88
N GLU A 229 3.63 -13.83 1.61
CA GLU A 229 3.40 -15.18 1.07
C GLU A 229 1.94 -15.37 0.65
N VAL A 230 0.99 -14.95 1.50
CA VAL A 230 -0.44 -14.99 1.18
C VAL A 230 -0.77 -14.10 -0.02
N HIS A 231 -0.13 -12.94 -0.14
CA HIS A 231 -0.29 -12.07 -1.32
C HIS A 231 0.17 -12.74 -2.62
N ARG A 232 1.25 -13.55 -2.58
CA ARG A 232 1.78 -14.25 -3.75
C ARG A 232 0.88 -15.38 -4.24
N GLN A 233 0.12 -16.01 -3.36
CA GLN A 233 -0.79 -17.10 -3.71
C GLN A 233 -1.99 -16.64 -4.55
N GLY A 234 -2.35 -15.36 -4.45
CA GLY A 234 -3.54 -14.83 -5.11
C GLY A 234 -4.85 -15.33 -4.50
N VAL A 235 -5.98 -14.89 -5.05
CA VAL A 235 -7.33 -15.36 -4.69
C VAL A 235 -7.79 -16.40 -5.71
N HIS A 236 -8.51 -17.42 -5.25
CA HIS A 236 -9.07 -18.45 -6.12
C HIS A 236 -10.03 -17.83 -7.17
N PRO A 237 -9.95 -18.24 -8.46
CA PRO A 237 -10.72 -17.63 -9.55
C PRO A 237 -12.23 -17.69 -9.33
N ALA A 238 -12.77 -18.82 -8.84
CA ALA A 238 -14.20 -18.93 -8.54
C ALA A 238 -14.70 -17.89 -7.52
N VAL A 239 -13.85 -17.50 -6.56
CA VAL A 239 -14.19 -16.52 -5.53
C VAL A 239 -14.14 -15.11 -6.12
N LEU A 240 -13.22 -14.86 -7.05
CA LEU A 240 -13.20 -13.61 -7.82
C LEU A 240 -14.41 -13.49 -8.75
N ASP A 241 -14.83 -14.58 -9.38
CA ASP A 241 -16.05 -14.66 -10.21
C ASP A 241 -17.29 -14.36 -9.38
N MET A 242 -17.44 -15.02 -8.22
CA MET A 242 -18.51 -14.74 -7.26
C MET A 242 -18.52 -13.27 -6.82
N PHE A 243 -17.35 -12.71 -6.53
CA PHE A 243 -17.24 -11.32 -6.10
C PHE A 243 -17.58 -10.32 -7.23
N TRP A 244 -17.30 -10.67 -8.49
CA TRP A 244 -17.74 -9.90 -9.65
C TRP A 244 -19.26 -9.95 -9.83
N GLU A 245 -19.84 -11.15 -9.80
CA GLU A 245 -21.28 -11.39 -9.92
C GLU A 245 -22.08 -10.67 -8.83
N PHE A 246 -21.51 -10.58 -7.61
CA PHE A 246 -22.10 -9.79 -6.53
C PHE A 246 -22.33 -8.33 -6.93
N PHE A 247 -21.38 -7.70 -7.63
CA PHE A 247 -21.48 -6.30 -8.03
C PHE A 247 -22.32 -6.08 -9.27
N THR A 248 -22.36 -6.99 -10.23
CA THR A 248 -23.12 -6.79 -11.46
C THR A 248 -23.65 -8.07 -12.06
N ASP A 249 -24.86 -7.98 -12.60
CA ASP A 249 -25.44 -9.02 -13.46
C ASP A 249 -24.89 -8.92 -14.90
N ASN A 250 -24.21 -7.81 -15.23
CA ASN A 250 -23.57 -7.60 -16.53
C ASN A 250 -22.26 -8.40 -16.62
N PRO A 251 -22.07 -9.23 -17.66
CA PRO A 251 -20.88 -10.09 -17.75
C PRO A 251 -19.60 -9.35 -18.18
N LYS A 252 -19.69 -8.10 -18.65
CA LYS A 252 -18.56 -7.41 -19.33
C LYS A 252 -18.02 -6.19 -18.59
N LEU A 253 -18.87 -5.38 -17.98
CA LEU A 253 -18.51 -4.07 -17.44
C LEU A 253 -19.19 -3.83 -16.10
N VAL A 254 -18.43 -3.28 -15.16
CA VAL A 254 -18.92 -2.80 -13.86
C VAL A 254 -18.72 -1.29 -13.77
N ARG A 255 -19.77 -0.57 -13.36
CA ARG A 255 -19.69 0.88 -13.10
C ARG A 255 -19.39 1.17 -11.64
N ARG A 256 -18.69 2.29 -11.40
CA ARG A 256 -18.35 2.75 -10.06
C ARG A 256 -19.58 3.00 -9.18
N ASP A 257 -20.63 3.60 -9.75
CA ASP A 257 -21.83 3.99 -9.01
C ASP A 257 -22.65 2.77 -8.58
N GLU A 258 -22.71 1.73 -9.43
CA GLU A 258 -23.38 0.47 -9.12
C GLU A 258 -22.71 -0.24 -7.94
N VAL A 259 -21.38 -0.27 -7.93
CA VAL A 259 -20.59 -0.83 -6.82
C VAL A 259 -20.81 -0.03 -5.53
N ALA A 260 -20.77 1.30 -5.62
CA ALA A 260 -21.01 2.17 -4.47
C ALA A 260 -22.41 1.94 -3.88
N ALA A 261 -23.43 1.89 -4.74
CA ALA A 261 -24.82 1.69 -4.33
C ALA A 261 -25.04 0.33 -3.67
N LYS A 262 -24.51 -0.76 -4.25
CA LYS A 262 -24.62 -2.10 -3.65
C LYS A 262 -23.91 -2.20 -2.30
N LEU A 263 -22.76 -1.56 -2.15
CA LEU A 263 -22.05 -1.57 -0.87
C LEU A 263 -22.75 -0.72 0.19
N ASN A 264 -23.27 0.45 -0.16
CA ASN A 264 -24.07 1.25 0.75
C ASN A 264 -25.32 0.48 1.20
N TRP A 265 -25.99 -0.22 0.26
CA TRP A 265 -27.14 -1.07 0.57
C TRP A 265 -26.81 -2.21 1.55
N VAL A 266 -25.61 -2.78 1.46
CA VAL A 266 -25.12 -3.77 2.45
C VAL A 266 -24.93 -3.11 3.80
N VAL A 267 -24.23 -1.97 3.84
CA VAL A 267 -23.90 -1.24 5.07
C VAL A 267 -25.17 -0.84 5.83
N ASP A 268 -26.20 -0.36 5.13
CA ASP A 268 -27.48 0.05 5.73
C ASP A 268 -28.23 -1.09 6.42
N ARG A 269 -27.92 -2.36 6.09
CA ARG A 269 -28.57 -3.56 6.63
C ARG A 269 -27.77 -4.24 7.74
N LEU A 270 -26.55 -3.81 8.00
CA LEU A 270 -25.73 -4.37 9.07
C LEU A 270 -26.24 -3.87 10.43
N LYS A 271 -26.57 -4.81 11.32
CA LYS A 271 -26.93 -4.51 12.71
C LYS A 271 -25.64 -4.29 13.50
N ALA A 272 -25.57 -3.22 14.30
CA ALA A 272 -24.41 -2.85 15.12
C ALA A 272 -23.16 -2.44 14.32
N LEU A 273 -23.28 -1.37 13.54
CA LEU A 273 -22.14 -0.70 12.91
C LEU A 273 -21.77 0.54 13.72
N ASP A 274 -20.50 0.68 14.08
CA ASP A 274 -20.03 1.91 14.73
C ASP A 274 -20.11 3.10 13.75
N PRO A 275 -20.44 4.31 14.24
CA PRO A 275 -20.57 5.47 13.38
C PRO A 275 -19.23 5.80 12.70
N GLY A 276 -19.21 5.68 11.37
CA GLY A 276 -18.01 5.90 10.55
C GLY A 276 -17.20 4.64 10.24
N GLU A 277 -17.57 3.49 10.81
CA GLU A 277 -16.99 2.20 10.45
C GLU A 277 -17.53 1.71 9.08
N GLY A 278 -16.67 1.08 8.30
CA GLY A 278 -17.05 0.42 7.05
C GLY A 278 -17.51 -1.02 7.27
N ILE A 279 -17.49 -1.83 6.22
CA ILE A 279 -17.81 -3.27 6.36
C ILE A 279 -16.69 -3.93 7.17
N SER A 280 -17.02 -4.41 8.36
CA SER A 280 -16.07 -5.13 9.23
C SER A 280 -15.70 -6.50 8.65
N PRO A 281 -14.51 -7.05 8.97
CA PRO A 281 -14.09 -8.37 8.48
C PRO A 281 -15.08 -9.50 8.82
N ASP A 282 -15.68 -9.44 10.01
CA ASP A 282 -16.62 -10.46 10.45
C ASP A 282 -17.96 -10.37 9.70
N ASN A 283 -18.45 -9.15 9.47
CA ASN A 283 -19.63 -8.93 8.66
C ASN A 283 -19.38 -9.34 7.20
N PHE A 284 -18.18 -9.07 6.68
CA PHE A 284 -17.75 -9.52 5.36
C PHE A 284 -17.83 -11.05 5.25
N TYR A 285 -17.27 -11.78 6.22
CA TYR A 285 -17.34 -13.24 6.24
C TYR A 285 -18.78 -13.76 6.26
N LYS A 286 -19.63 -13.20 7.13
CA LYS A 286 -21.04 -13.64 7.25
C LYS A 286 -21.83 -13.46 5.96
N ILE A 287 -21.54 -12.41 5.19
CA ILE A 287 -22.21 -12.15 3.90
C ILE A 287 -21.77 -13.16 2.83
N PHE A 288 -20.46 -13.41 2.73
CA PHE A 288 -19.89 -14.11 1.59
C PHE A 288 -19.62 -15.60 1.81
N ILE A 289 -19.74 -16.13 3.04
CA ILE A 289 -19.48 -17.55 3.32
C ILE A 289 -20.35 -18.47 2.47
N GLY A 290 -21.68 -18.31 2.47
CA GLY A 290 -22.60 -19.14 1.69
C GLY A 290 -22.32 -19.12 0.19
N PRO A 291 -22.23 -17.93 -0.45
CA PRO A 291 -21.84 -17.81 -1.85
C PRO A 291 -20.49 -18.44 -2.18
N THR A 292 -19.50 -18.30 -1.29
CA THR A 292 -18.15 -18.85 -1.50
C THR A 292 -18.13 -20.36 -1.51
N ARG A 293 -18.87 -21.02 -0.60
CA ARG A 293 -18.98 -22.50 -0.61
C ARG A 293 -19.48 -22.99 -1.96
N ARG A 294 -20.61 -22.43 -2.41
CA ARG A 294 -21.23 -22.79 -3.70
C ARG A 294 -20.29 -22.54 -4.87
N ALA A 295 -19.54 -21.43 -4.86
CA ALA A 295 -18.61 -21.11 -5.93
C ALA A 295 -17.43 -22.09 -5.98
N LEU A 296 -16.90 -22.51 -4.82
CA LEU A 296 -15.82 -23.48 -4.75
C LEU A 296 -16.28 -24.90 -5.10
N ASP A 297 -17.48 -25.29 -4.67
CA ASP A 297 -18.05 -26.61 -4.98
C ASP A 297 -18.35 -26.78 -6.48
N ASN A 298 -18.83 -25.71 -7.13
CA ASN A 298 -19.17 -25.72 -8.56
C ASN A 298 -17.96 -25.50 -9.48
N PHE A 299 -16.75 -25.34 -8.94
CA PHE A 299 -15.59 -24.95 -9.73
C PHE A 299 -15.00 -26.13 -10.53
N ASP A 300 -15.11 -26.05 -11.85
CA ASP A 300 -14.45 -26.98 -12.78
C ASP A 300 -12.98 -26.61 -12.98
N LYS A 301 -12.10 -27.33 -12.28
CA LYS A 301 -10.64 -27.16 -12.37
C LYS A 301 -10.10 -27.48 -13.75
N ASP A 302 -10.63 -28.50 -14.42
CA ASP A 302 -10.10 -28.97 -15.70
C ASP A 302 -10.44 -27.99 -16.82
N ALA A 303 -11.68 -27.47 -16.83
CA ALA A 303 -12.06 -26.41 -17.75
C ALA A 303 -11.20 -25.16 -17.55
N PHE A 304 -10.96 -24.76 -16.30
CA PHE A 304 -10.11 -23.62 -16.00
C PHE A 304 -8.67 -23.80 -16.51
N VAL A 305 -8.04 -24.95 -16.24
CA VAL A 305 -6.68 -25.25 -16.70
C VAL A 305 -6.59 -25.22 -18.23
N ARG A 306 -7.57 -25.81 -18.93
CA ARG A 306 -7.63 -25.77 -20.40
C ARG A 306 -7.68 -24.33 -20.92
N GLN A 307 -8.50 -23.48 -20.31
CA GLN A 307 -8.59 -22.07 -20.67
C GLN A 307 -7.28 -21.32 -20.43
N GLN A 308 -6.61 -21.57 -19.29
CA GLN A 308 -5.32 -20.94 -18.99
C GLN A 308 -4.22 -21.35 -19.97
N LEU A 309 -4.11 -22.65 -20.28
CA LEU A 309 -3.16 -23.16 -21.27
C LEU A 309 -3.41 -22.55 -22.65
N TYR A 310 -4.67 -22.44 -23.05
CA TYR A 310 -5.04 -21.77 -24.30
C TYR A 310 -4.64 -20.29 -24.31
N ASN A 311 -4.86 -19.57 -23.21
CA ASN A 311 -4.47 -18.17 -23.08
C ASN A 311 -2.94 -17.98 -23.12
N ILE A 312 -2.18 -18.86 -22.46
CA ILE A 312 -0.71 -18.86 -22.51
C ILE A 312 -0.25 -19.09 -23.96
N TYR A 313 -0.79 -20.12 -24.62
CA TYR A 313 -0.48 -20.41 -26.02
C TYR A 313 -0.77 -19.22 -26.96
N LYS A 314 -1.94 -18.58 -26.78
CA LYS A 314 -2.33 -17.39 -27.54
C LYS A 314 -1.36 -16.23 -27.30
N ASN A 315 -0.89 -16.05 -26.07
CA ASN A 315 0.08 -15.02 -25.73
C ASN A 315 1.46 -15.31 -26.33
N ASP A 316 1.89 -16.57 -26.33
CA ASP A 316 3.15 -16.99 -26.96
C ASP A 316 3.13 -16.73 -28.48
N ILE A 317 2.01 -17.04 -29.15
CA ILE A 317 1.84 -16.70 -30.57
C ILE A 317 1.97 -15.19 -30.78
N LYS A 318 1.27 -14.38 -29.98
CA LYS A 318 1.36 -12.91 -30.08
C LYS A 318 2.80 -12.42 -29.91
N GLN A 319 3.53 -12.95 -28.93
CA GLN A 319 4.93 -12.58 -28.71
C GLN A 319 5.84 -12.99 -29.88
N LYS A 320 5.63 -14.17 -30.45
CA LYS A 320 6.34 -14.63 -31.66
C LYS A 320 6.06 -13.73 -32.86
N VAL A 321 4.82 -13.32 -33.07
CA VAL A 321 4.47 -12.37 -34.15
C VAL A 321 5.14 -11.01 -33.92
N LEU A 322 5.15 -10.51 -32.68
CA LEU A 322 5.80 -9.24 -32.34
C LEU A 322 7.32 -9.30 -32.53
N SER A 323 7.97 -10.39 -32.14
CA SER A 323 9.42 -10.56 -32.31
C SER A 323 9.80 -10.68 -33.80
N ASN A 324 9.02 -11.43 -34.59
CA ASN A 324 9.20 -11.54 -36.03
C ASN A 324 9.03 -10.18 -36.73
N ASN A 325 7.98 -9.43 -36.38
CA ASN A 325 7.77 -8.09 -36.92
C ASN A 325 8.91 -7.13 -36.55
N LYS A 326 9.47 -7.24 -35.34
CA LYS A 326 10.64 -6.46 -34.93
C LYS A 326 11.88 -6.83 -35.75
N ALA A 327 12.13 -8.12 -35.98
CA ALA A 327 13.24 -8.60 -36.80
C ALA A 327 13.10 -8.15 -38.26
N LEU A 328 11.91 -8.23 -38.84
CA LEU A 328 11.63 -7.73 -40.20
C LEU A 328 11.93 -6.23 -40.32
N ARG A 329 11.49 -5.41 -39.36
CA ARG A 329 11.80 -3.97 -39.35
C ARG A 329 13.31 -3.70 -39.28
N GLN A 330 14.08 -4.52 -38.57
CA GLN A 330 15.54 -4.40 -38.52
C GLN A 330 16.17 -4.78 -39.86
N ARG A 331 15.76 -5.90 -40.46
CA ARG A 331 16.23 -6.31 -41.79
C ARG A 331 15.93 -5.25 -42.85
N TYR A 332 14.72 -4.71 -42.85
CA TYR A 332 14.34 -3.63 -43.76
C TYR A 332 15.22 -2.38 -43.59
N LYS A 333 15.57 -2.01 -42.35
CA LYS A 333 16.49 -0.89 -42.09
C LYS A 333 17.89 -1.15 -42.64
N VAL A 334 18.42 -2.36 -42.47
CA VAL A 334 19.75 -2.74 -42.98
C VAL A 334 19.74 -2.73 -44.51
N LEU A 335 18.70 -3.30 -45.12
CA LEU A 335 18.55 -3.32 -46.59
C LEU A 335 18.42 -1.90 -47.15
N THR A 336 17.59 -1.06 -46.54
CA THR A 336 17.45 0.33 -46.98
C THR A 336 18.72 1.15 -46.78
N SER A 337 19.47 0.94 -45.69
CA SER A 337 20.78 1.61 -45.54
C SER A 337 21.78 1.14 -46.58
N ALA A 338 21.87 -0.17 -46.84
CA ALA A 338 22.76 -0.73 -47.86
C ALA A 338 22.40 -0.19 -49.25
N TYR A 339 21.11 -0.21 -49.61
CA TYR A 339 20.61 0.32 -50.86
C TYR A 339 20.88 1.83 -51.02
N LEU A 340 20.69 2.62 -49.95
CA LEU A 340 21.02 4.05 -49.98
C LEU A 340 22.52 4.31 -50.09
N GLU A 341 23.37 3.46 -49.50
CA GLU A 341 24.82 3.52 -49.67
C GLU A 341 25.22 3.17 -51.10
N GLU A 342 24.65 2.13 -51.69
CA GLU A 342 24.85 1.78 -53.09
C GLU A 342 24.45 2.92 -54.04
N ILE A 343 23.27 3.52 -53.84
CA ILE A 343 22.82 4.70 -54.60
C ILE A 343 23.82 5.84 -54.43
N ARG A 344 24.24 6.15 -53.19
CA ARG A 344 25.21 7.22 -52.93
C ARG A 344 26.53 6.96 -53.63
N ASN A 345 26.98 5.71 -53.70
CA ASN A 345 28.20 5.32 -54.40
C ASN A 345 28.05 5.48 -55.92
N LEU A 346 26.93 5.05 -56.48
CA LEU A 346 26.59 5.19 -57.91
C LEU A 346 26.58 6.66 -58.37
N TYR A 347 26.01 7.54 -57.56
CA TYR A 347 25.96 8.99 -57.84
C TYR A 347 27.10 9.77 -57.18
N SER A 348 28.14 9.10 -56.68
CA SER A 348 29.25 9.78 -56.02
C SER A 348 30.09 10.52 -57.06
N VAL A 349 30.06 11.85 -56.99
CA VAL A 349 30.98 12.70 -57.76
C VAL A 349 32.29 12.81 -56.95
N PRO A 350 33.47 12.61 -57.55
CA PRO A 350 34.73 12.82 -56.86
C PRO A 350 34.78 14.27 -56.35
N LYS A 351 34.79 14.42 -55.02
CA LYS A 351 34.90 15.75 -54.40
C LYS A 351 36.21 16.41 -54.85
N PRO A 352 36.19 17.65 -55.34
CA PRO A 352 37.40 18.39 -55.67
C PRO A 352 38.36 18.47 -54.46
N GLU A 353 39.67 18.40 -54.72
CA GLU A 353 40.70 18.40 -53.67
C GLU A 353 40.65 19.64 -52.76
N PHE A 354 40.28 20.81 -53.31
CA PHE A 354 40.12 22.03 -52.52
C PHE A 354 39.02 21.89 -51.45
N TYR A 355 37.93 21.20 -51.77
CA TYR A 355 36.83 20.99 -50.84
C TYR A 355 37.20 20.00 -49.73
N LYS A 356 37.99 18.97 -50.06
CA LYS A 356 38.54 18.04 -49.06
C LYS A 356 39.45 18.77 -48.06
N ARG A 357 40.29 19.71 -48.53
CA ARG A 357 41.13 20.54 -47.67
C ARG A 357 40.30 21.44 -46.76
N TYR A 358 39.29 22.11 -47.31
CA TYR A 358 38.35 22.94 -46.56
C TYR A 358 37.58 22.16 -45.47
N GLU A 359 37.02 20.98 -45.79
CA GLU A 359 36.35 20.13 -44.81
C GLU A 359 37.30 19.67 -43.71
N ARG A 360 38.54 19.28 -44.06
CA ARG A 360 39.57 18.90 -43.08
C ARG A 360 39.91 20.03 -42.12
N GLU A 361 40.09 21.25 -42.62
CA GLU A 361 40.37 22.43 -41.78
C GLU A 361 39.18 22.77 -40.88
N ARG A 362 37.96 22.74 -41.42
CA ARG A 362 36.73 23.00 -40.66
C ARG A 362 36.49 21.96 -39.57
N LEU A 363 36.74 20.68 -39.85
CA LEU A 363 36.53 19.58 -38.90
C LEU A 363 37.73 19.32 -37.97
N ARG A 364 38.90 19.91 -38.25
CA ARG A 364 40.12 19.79 -37.43
C ARG A 364 39.87 20.11 -35.97
N GLY A 365 39.13 21.18 -35.70
CA GLY A 365 38.76 21.57 -34.34
C GLY A 365 37.88 20.53 -33.63
N TYR A 366 36.98 19.86 -34.36
CA TYR A 366 36.14 18.80 -33.78
C TYR A 366 36.93 17.53 -33.48
N PHE A 367 37.77 17.08 -34.42
CA PHE A 367 38.58 15.88 -34.23
C PHE A 367 39.63 16.04 -33.13
N ASN A 368 40.27 17.21 -33.03
CA ASN A 368 41.20 17.51 -31.95
C ASN A 368 40.48 17.47 -30.58
N LEU A 369 39.27 18.03 -30.49
CA LEU A 369 38.50 18.01 -29.25
C LEU A 369 38.03 16.60 -28.88
N ALA A 370 37.67 15.78 -29.86
CA ALA A 370 37.32 14.38 -29.65
C ALA A 370 38.52 13.55 -29.18
N ALA A 371 39.70 13.75 -29.79
CA ALA A 371 40.96 13.11 -29.37
C ALA A 371 41.34 13.51 -27.93
N ASP A 372 41.30 14.81 -27.60
CA ASP A 372 41.52 15.32 -26.25
C ASP A 372 40.58 14.69 -25.21
N MET A 373 39.29 14.52 -25.57
CA MET A 373 38.29 13.89 -24.71
C MET A 373 38.57 12.40 -24.50
N GLN A 374 39.02 11.72 -25.54
CA GLN A 374 39.38 10.30 -25.50
C GLN A 374 40.62 10.08 -24.63
N GLU A 375 41.67 10.89 -24.81
CA GLU A 375 42.87 10.87 -23.97
C GLU A 375 42.54 11.12 -22.49
N ARG A 376 41.70 12.12 -22.19
CA ARG A 376 41.25 12.38 -20.82
C ARG A 376 40.50 11.20 -20.22
N LYS A 377 39.74 10.47 -21.03
CA LYS A 377 39.01 9.27 -20.59
C LYS A 377 39.98 8.11 -20.29
N MET A 378 41.01 7.94 -21.11
CA MET A 378 42.05 6.92 -20.89
C MET A 378 42.91 7.22 -19.66
N ARG A 379 43.40 8.46 -19.51
CA ARG A 379 44.12 8.91 -18.29
C ARG A 379 43.27 8.72 -17.02
N ARG A 380 41.96 8.96 -17.10
CA ARG A 380 41.04 8.71 -15.97
C ARG A 380 40.86 7.24 -15.63
N LYS A 381 41.08 6.31 -16.56
CA LYS A 381 41.02 4.88 -16.27
C LYS A 381 42.29 4.42 -15.54
N GLU A 382 43.44 4.98 -15.91
CA GLU A 382 44.76 4.65 -15.36
C GLU A 382 44.99 5.19 -13.94
N LEU A 383 44.36 6.29 -13.55
CA LEU A 383 44.50 6.86 -12.19
C LEU A 383 43.88 5.96 -11.10
N THR A 384 44.64 5.69 -10.03
CA THR A 384 44.16 4.98 -8.82
C THR A 384 43.14 5.81 -8.02
N LYS A 385 42.35 5.16 -7.15
CA LYS A 385 41.26 5.81 -6.41
C LYS A 385 41.74 6.98 -5.54
N GLU A 386 42.92 6.84 -4.92
CA GLU A 386 43.52 7.87 -4.05
C GLU A 386 43.95 9.11 -4.84
N GLN A 387 44.59 8.93 -5.99
CA GLN A 387 44.96 10.02 -6.89
C GLN A 387 43.71 10.77 -7.42
N ARG A 388 42.59 10.06 -7.65
CA ARG A 388 41.32 10.72 -8.04
C ARG A 388 40.72 11.57 -6.91
N MET A 389 40.92 11.20 -5.65
CA MET A 389 40.44 11.97 -4.50
C MET A 389 41.27 13.24 -4.31
N GLN A 390 42.60 13.14 -4.40
CA GLN A 390 43.50 14.31 -4.33
C GLN A 390 43.25 15.31 -5.49
N ILE A 391 42.95 14.81 -6.69
CA ILE A 391 42.58 15.67 -7.84
C ILE A 391 41.22 16.36 -7.60
N LYS A 392 40.26 15.69 -6.95
CA LYS A 392 38.97 16.31 -6.62
C LYS A 392 39.11 17.38 -5.54
N GLU A 393 39.90 17.12 -4.51
CA GLU A 393 40.18 18.07 -3.43
C GLU A 393 40.92 19.31 -3.95
N SER A 394 41.94 19.12 -4.80
CA SER A 394 42.67 20.24 -5.43
C SER A 394 41.83 21.03 -6.45
N LEU A 395 40.83 20.40 -7.09
CA LEU A 395 39.87 21.11 -7.94
C LEU A 395 38.80 21.86 -7.13
N ALA A 396 38.42 21.36 -5.97
CA ALA A 396 37.49 22.03 -5.05
C ALA A 396 38.12 23.24 -4.36
N ALA A 397 39.44 23.21 -4.11
CA ALA A 397 40.19 24.31 -3.54
C ALA A 397 40.43 25.49 -4.52
N LYS A 398 40.22 25.31 -5.83
CA LYS A 398 40.39 26.39 -6.81
C LYS A 398 39.20 27.36 -6.76
N PRO A 399 39.43 28.68 -6.71
CA PRO A 399 38.36 29.66 -6.64
C PRO A 399 37.44 29.52 -7.86
N ALA A 400 36.15 29.40 -7.61
CA ALA A 400 35.15 29.22 -8.65
C ALA A 400 35.20 30.41 -9.62
N ARG A 401 35.74 30.19 -10.84
CA ARG A 401 35.67 31.18 -11.91
C ARG A 401 34.18 31.53 -12.13
N LYS A 402 33.80 32.78 -11.88
CA LYS A 402 32.46 33.32 -12.19
C LYS A 402 32.15 32.99 -13.64
N LYS A 403 31.32 31.95 -13.88
CA LYS A 403 30.80 31.64 -15.21
C LYS A 403 30.01 32.87 -15.65
N LYS A 404 30.44 33.55 -16.73
CA LYS A 404 29.60 34.54 -17.40
C LYS A 404 28.23 33.91 -17.61
N LYS A 405 27.16 34.58 -17.17
CA LYS A 405 25.77 34.12 -17.38
C LYS A 405 25.63 33.84 -18.88
N ARG A 406 25.58 32.57 -19.26
CA ARG A 406 25.22 32.18 -20.62
C ARG A 406 23.77 32.60 -20.82
N GLU A 407 23.52 33.47 -21.78
CA GLU A 407 22.18 33.76 -22.26
C GLU A 407 21.46 32.44 -22.55
N LYS A 408 20.30 32.25 -21.91
CA LYS A 408 19.44 31.09 -22.17
C LYS A 408 18.92 31.24 -23.60
N LYS A 409 19.58 30.59 -24.56
CA LYS A 409 18.98 30.41 -25.90
C LYS A 409 17.66 29.65 -25.71
N THR A 410 16.58 30.21 -26.24
CA THR A 410 15.24 29.61 -26.19
C THR A 410 15.28 28.18 -26.73
N SER A 411 14.57 27.27 -26.07
CA SER A 411 14.51 25.88 -26.51
C SER A 411 13.92 25.82 -27.93
N ARG A 412 14.38 24.87 -28.77
CA ARG A 412 13.83 24.65 -30.11
C ARG A 412 12.30 24.51 -30.11
N ARG A 413 11.73 24.01 -29.01
CA ARG A 413 10.28 23.86 -28.79
C ARG A 413 9.59 25.22 -28.64
N ASN A 414 10.14 26.14 -27.85
CA ASN A 414 9.56 27.48 -27.68
C ASN A 414 9.72 28.34 -28.94
N LYS A 415 10.82 28.15 -29.69
CA LYS A 415 11.03 28.81 -30.99
C LYS A 415 10.02 28.36 -32.05
N LYS A 416 9.59 27.10 -32.03
CA LYS A 416 8.53 26.57 -32.90
C LYS A 416 7.12 27.03 -32.51
N LEU A 417 6.90 27.39 -31.25
CA LEU A 417 5.59 27.77 -30.71
C LEU A 417 5.38 29.30 -30.66
N GLY A 418 6.30 30.11 -31.20
CA GLY A 418 6.19 31.57 -31.23
C GLY A 418 6.26 32.28 -29.86
N ARG A 419 6.43 31.54 -28.77
CA ARG A 419 6.42 32.09 -27.40
C ARG A 419 7.85 32.39 -26.95
N GLY A 420 8.29 33.62 -27.19
CA GLY A 420 9.61 34.10 -26.76
C GLY A 420 10.09 35.42 -27.34
N VAL A 421 9.24 36.16 -28.06
CA VAL A 421 9.52 37.55 -28.47
C VAL A 421 8.40 38.41 -27.90
N MET A 422 8.59 38.91 -26.70
CA MET A 422 7.94 40.10 -26.16
C MET A 422 9.08 40.89 -25.51
N ASN A 423 9.22 42.14 -25.94
CA ASN A 423 10.30 43.06 -25.56
C ASN A 423 10.42 43.25 -24.05
#